data_AF-T0N9E1-F1
#
_entry.id   AF-T0N9E1-F1
#
_cell.length_a   1.000
_cell.length_b   1.000
_cell.length_c   1.000
_cell.angle_alpha   90.00
_cell.angle_beta   90.00
_cell.angle_gamma   90.00
#
_symmetry.space_group_name_H-M   'P 1'
#
loop_
_entity.id
_entity.type
_entity.pdbx_description
1 polymer ?
#
loop_
_entity_poly.entity_id
_entity_poly.type
_entity_poly.pdbx_seq_one_letter_code
_entity_poly.pdbx_strand_id
1 'polypeptide(L)'
;MSSTFPPTPNSITQYIENLKPFEKMFNKKLDAAVFFASRGIPVFPLYTVKNGMCTCRKAENCRTPGKHPMHKNWQEEATTDPEKVRRVWMADPYANIGLAMGNRTPWNRH
;
A
#
# COMPACT_ATOMS: atom_id res chain seq x y z
N MET A 1 7.40 -23.04 15.89
CA MET A 1 7.03 -21.68 16.32
C MET A 1 8.21 -21.10 17.08
N SER A 2 9.03 -20.27 16.43
CA SER A 2 10.09 -19.53 17.12
C SER A 2 10.11 -18.13 16.54
N SER A 3 9.25 -17.27 17.09
CA SER A 3 9.35 -15.82 16.88
C SER A 3 10.48 -15.33 17.80
N THR A 4 11.71 -15.39 17.32
CA THR A 4 12.86 -14.82 18.02
C THR A 4 12.78 -13.30 17.87
N PHE A 5 12.24 -12.63 18.87
CA PHE A 5 12.44 -11.18 19.00
C PHE A 5 13.94 -10.93 19.19
N PRO A 6 14.54 -9.95 18.49
CA PRO A 6 15.94 -9.62 18.66
C PRO A 6 16.21 -9.20 20.11
N PRO A 7 17.41 -9.49 20.65
CA PRO A 7 17.78 -9.07 22.00
C PRO A 7 17.68 -7.56 22.15
N THR A 8 17.29 -7.09 23.35
CA THR A 8 17.19 -5.66 23.66
C THR A 8 18.56 -4.98 23.50
N PRO A 9 18.69 -3.96 22.64
CA PRO A 9 19.98 -3.29 22.42
C PRO A 9 20.42 -2.48 23.63
N ASN A 10 21.72 -2.48 23.90
CA ASN A 10 22.33 -1.88 25.09
C ASN A 10 22.58 -0.36 24.94
N SER A 11 22.18 0.24 23.82
CA SER A 11 22.24 1.69 23.61
C SER A 11 21.20 2.14 22.59
N ILE A 12 20.81 3.41 22.70
CA ILE A 12 19.92 4.07 21.73
C ILE A 12 20.54 4.01 20.32
N THR A 13 21.87 4.15 20.20
CA THR A 13 22.57 4.08 18.91
C THR A 13 22.45 2.69 18.27
N GLN A 14 22.62 1.61 19.04
CA GLN A 14 22.42 0.24 18.54
C GLN A 14 20.96 -0.02 18.14
N TYR A 15 19.99 0.53 18.88
CA TYR A 15 18.58 0.43 18.52
C TYR A 15 18.31 1.09 17.15
N ILE A 16 18.80 2.31 16.94
CA ILE A 16 18.65 3.03 15.67
C ILE A 16 19.34 2.27 14.54
N GLU A 17 20.55 1.74 14.73
CA GLU A 17 21.25 0.94 13.71
C GLU A 17 20.52 -0.35 13.36
N ASN A 18 19.95 -1.05 14.34
CA ASN A 18 19.14 -2.25 14.13
C ASN A 18 17.79 -1.96 13.46
N LEU A 19 17.31 -0.72 13.55
CA LEU A 19 16.11 -0.27 12.83
C LEU A 19 16.39 0.11 11.38
N LYS A 20 17.62 0.49 10.99
CA LYS A 20 17.95 0.88 9.59
C LYS A 20 17.59 -0.19 8.54
N PRO A 21 17.80 -1.50 8.77
CA PRO A 21 17.33 -2.56 7.87
C PRO A 21 15.81 -2.65 7.79
N PHE A 22 15.10 -2.38 8.89
CA PHE A 22 13.63 -2.39 8.96
C PHE A 22 13.01 -1.12 8.37
N GLU A 23 13.67 0.03 8.49
CA GLU A 23 13.26 1.29 7.87
C GLU A 23 13.22 1.18 6.33
N LYS A 24 14.08 0.33 5.77
CA LYS A 24 14.06 -0.06 4.35
C LYS A 24 12.96 -1.07 4.00
N MET A 25 12.46 -1.82 4.98
CA MET A 25 11.41 -2.84 4.84
C MET A 25 10.00 -2.22 4.90
N PHE A 26 9.84 -1.10 5.58
CA PHE A 26 8.60 -0.34 5.71
C PHE A 26 8.49 0.67 4.56
N ASN A 27 7.88 0.24 3.46
CA ASN A 27 7.54 1.17 2.39
C ASN A 27 6.42 2.07 2.86
N LYS A 28 6.68 3.39 2.94
CA LYS A 28 5.70 4.41 3.36
C LYS A 28 4.32 4.24 2.71
N LYS A 29 4.26 3.75 1.46
CA LYS A 29 2.99 3.48 0.76
C LYS A 29 2.31 2.19 1.24
N LEU A 30 3.09 1.12 1.46
CA LEU A 30 2.56 -0.12 2.05
C LEU A 30 2.01 0.15 3.45
N ASP A 31 2.75 0.88 4.29
CA ASP A 31 2.34 1.17 5.67
C ASP A 31 1.04 1.98 5.70
N ALA A 32 0.95 2.99 4.84
CA ALA A 32 -0.27 3.78 4.68
C ALA A 32 -1.43 2.91 4.18
N ALA A 33 -1.20 2.04 3.18
CA ALA A 33 -2.24 1.16 2.64
C ALA A 33 -2.75 0.18 3.71
N VAL A 34 -1.85 -0.43 4.48
CA VAL A 34 -2.19 -1.31 5.61
C VAL A 34 -2.95 -0.55 6.71
N PHE A 35 -2.52 0.68 7.02
CA PHE A 35 -3.18 1.53 8.00
C PHE A 35 -4.63 1.84 7.59
N PHE A 36 -4.88 2.23 6.34
CA PHE A 36 -6.26 2.47 5.88
C PHE A 36 -7.09 1.20 5.86
N ALA A 37 -6.53 0.08 5.39
CA ALA A 37 -7.19 -1.21 5.38
C ALA A 37 -7.60 -1.67 6.80
N SER A 38 -6.71 -1.50 7.79
CA SER A 38 -7.00 -1.81 9.20
C SER A 38 -8.11 -0.95 9.82
N ARG A 39 -8.44 0.19 9.21
CA ARG A 39 -9.56 1.06 9.59
C ARG A 39 -10.84 0.76 8.82
N GLY A 40 -10.89 -0.35 8.08
CA GLY A 40 -12.04 -0.74 7.29
C GLY A 40 -12.24 0.10 6.03
N ILE A 41 -11.23 0.89 5.61
CA ILE A 41 -11.27 1.65 4.37
C ILE A 41 -10.68 0.78 3.26
N PRO A 42 -11.44 0.37 2.24
CA PRO A 42 -10.91 -0.51 1.20
C PRO A 42 -9.87 0.23 0.34
N VAL A 43 -8.73 -0.41 0.11
CA VAL A 43 -7.60 0.14 -0.66
C VAL A 43 -7.34 -0.68 -1.92
N PHE A 44 -6.76 -0.04 -2.95
CA PHE A 44 -6.40 -0.67 -4.22
C PHE A 44 -5.20 0.04 -4.87
N PRO A 45 -4.41 -0.63 -5.73
CA PRO A 45 -3.22 -0.04 -6.33
C PRO A 45 -3.53 0.85 -7.54
N LEU A 46 -2.85 1.99 -7.60
CA LEU A 46 -2.83 2.91 -8.72
C LEU A 46 -1.47 2.87 -9.42
N TYR A 47 -1.45 3.18 -10.71
CA TYR A 47 -0.19 3.40 -11.41
C TYR A 47 0.62 4.51 -10.74
N THR A 48 1.93 4.50 -10.95
CA THR A 48 2.84 5.57 -10.51
C THR A 48 3.44 6.32 -11.70
N VAL A 49 4.15 7.42 -11.42
CA VAL A 49 4.92 8.17 -12.43
C VAL A 49 6.39 7.88 -12.19
N LYS A 50 7.11 7.48 -13.26
CA LYS A 50 8.55 7.24 -13.25
C LYS A 50 9.17 8.01 -14.41
N ASN A 51 10.20 8.82 -14.12
CA ASN A 51 10.90 9.65 -15.11
C ASN A 51 9.94 10.54 -15.93
N GLY A 52 8.96 11.16 -15.28
CA GLY A 52 7.96 12.03 -15.93
C GLY A 52 6.87 11.29 -16.71
N MET A 53 6.94 9.97 -16.84
CA MET A 53 5.97 9.17 -17.58
C MET A 53 5.13 8.30 -16.66
N CYS A 54 3.86 8.10 -17.02
CA CYS A 54 3.03 7.12 -16.33
C CYS A 54 3.58 5.71 -16.56
N THR A 55 3.58 4.87 -15.53
CA THR A 55 3.96 3.45 -15.64
C THR A 55 2.91 2.59 -16.35
N CYS A 56 1.77 3.17 -16.74
CA CYS A 56 0.78 2.47 -17.54
C CYS A 56 1.20 2.40 -19.01
N ARG A 57 0.54 1.52 -19.77
CA ARG A 57 0.78 1.33 -21.21
C ARG A 57 0.67 2.59 -22.08
N LYS A 58 0.04 3.67 -21.59
CA LYS A 58 -0.09 4.93 -22.32
C LYS A 58 1.12 5.84 -22.14
N ALA A 59 1.97 5.58 -21.14
CA ALA A 59 3.19 6.34 -20.85
C ALA A 59 2.96 7.87 -20.87
N GLU A 60 3.64 8.57 -21.76
CA GLU A 60 3.54 10.02 -22.00
C GLU A 60 2.14 10.47 -22.44
N ASN A 61 1.37 9.61 -23.11
CA ASN A 61 0.02 9.89 -23.60
C ASN A 61 -1.07 9.65 -22.52
N CYS A 62 -0.67 9.44 -21.27
CA CYS A 62 -1.62 9.25 -20.17
C CYS A 62 -2.26 10.58 -19.76
N ARG A 63 -3.60 10.64 -19.77
CA ARG A 63 -4.36 11.85 -19.37
C ARG A 63 -4.30 12.14 -17.87
N THR A 64 -4.14 11.11 -17.04
CA THR A 64 -4.11 11.22 -15.58
C THR A 64 -2.94 10.43 -14.98
N PRO A 65 -1.69 10.83 -15.26
CA PRO A 65 -0.51 10.08 -14.86
C PRO A 65 -0.49 9.78 -13.35
N GLY A 66 -0.31 8.51 -13.01
CA GLY A 66 -0.18 8.06 -11.63
C GLY A 66 -1.44 8.14 -10.75
N LYS A 67 -2.60 8.50 -11.31
CA LYS A 67 -3.87 8.69 -10.57
C LYS A 67 -4.96 7.70 -10.94
N HIS A 68 -4.70 6.79 -11.87
CA HIS A 68 -5.70 5.82 -12.32
C HIS A 68 -5.34 4.39 -11.87
N PRO A 69 -6.35 3.52 -11.69
CA PRO A 69 -6.17 2.16 -11.21
C PRO A 69 -5.28 1.31 -12.12
N MET A 70 -4.56 0.37 -11.51
CA MET A 70 -3.78 -0.64 -12.25
C MET A 70 -4.66 -1.64 -12.99
N HIS A 71 -5.77 -2.02 -12.36
CA HIS A 71 -6.73 -3.01 -12.87
C HIS A 71 -8.08 -2.37 -13.19
N LYS A 72 -8.77 -2.91 -14.20
CA LYS A 72 -10.10 -2.40 -14.60
C LYS A 72 -11.17 -2.66 -13.54
N ASN A 73 -11.08 -3.80 -12.83
CA ASN A 73 -12.05 -4.24 -11.82
C ASN A 73 -11.63 -3.82 -10.41
N TRP A 74 -10.91 -2.70 -10.29
CA TRP A 74 -10.34 -2.24 -9.02
C TRP A 74 -11.40 -2.05 -7.92
N GLN A 75 -12.66 -1.78 -8.28
CA GLN A 75 -13.75 -1.62 -7.31
C GLN A 75 -14.02 -2.91 -6.52
N GLU A 76 -13.94 -4.05 -7.21
CA GLU A 76 -14.14 -5.38 -6.65
C GLU A 76 -12.89 -5.85 -5.89
N GLU A 77 -11.72 -5.52 -6.43
CA GLU A 77 -10.43 -5.87 -5.82
C GLU A 77 -10.06 -5.00 -4.61
N ALA A 78 -10.70 -3.83 -4.46
CA ALA A 78 -10.49 -2.96 -3.31
C ALA A 78 -10.81 -3.71 -2.01
N THR A 79 -9.83 -3.74 -1.11
CA THR A 79 -9.85 -4.65 0.04
C THR A 79 -9.43 -3.96 1.33
N THR A 80 -9.98 -4.45 2.43
CA THR A 80 -9.61 -4.09 3.81
C THR A 80 -8.73 -5.15 4.47
N ASP A 81 -8.39 -6.23 3.76
CA ASP A 81 -7.56 -7.33 4.26
C ASP A 81 -6.06 -6.94 4.20
N PRO A 82 -5.39 -6.72 5.35
CA PRO A 82 -3.99 -6.29 5.37
C PRO A 82 -3.02 -7.27 4.69
N GLU A 83 -3.33 -8.56 4.68
CA GLU A 83 -2.46 -9.57 4.05
C GLU A 83 -2.56 -9.51 2.53
N LYS A 84 -3.76 -9.26 1.99
CA LYS A 84 -3.91 -8.96 0.55
C LYS A 84 -3.18 -7.68 0.17
N VAL A 85 -3.29 -6.63 0.99
CA VAL A 85 -2.59 -5.36 0.76
C VAL A 85 -1.07 -5.57 0.75
N ARG A 86 -0.52 -6.32 1.71
CA ARG A 86 0.91 -6.66 1.74
C ARG A 86 1.35 -7.37 0.47
N ARG A 87 0.62 -8.40 0.01
CA ARG A 87 0.97 -9.12 -1.22
C ARG A 87 0.98 -8.21 -2.46
N VAL A 88 0.01 -7.32 -2.59
CA VAL A 88 -0.07 -6.37 -3.72
C VAL A 88 1.15 -5.43 -3.73
N TRP A 89 1.48 -4.80 -2.61
CA TRP A 89 2.59 -3.85 -2.53
C TRP A 89 3.98 -4.51 -2.41
N MET A 90 4.06 -5.81 -2.10
CA MET A 90 5.29 -6.58 -2.29
C MET A 90 5.57 -6.83 -3.77
N ALA A 91 4.53 -7.05 -4.58
CA ALA A 91 4.66 -7.24 -6.02
C ALA A 91 4.91 -5.92 -6.78
N ASP A 92 4.25 -4.83 -6.38
CA ASP A 92 4.53 -3.48 -6.87
C ASP A 92 4.74 -2.49 -5.72
N PRO A 93 5.98 -2.35 -5.23
CA PRO A 93 6.30 -1.41 -4.15
C PRO A 93 6.06 0.06 -4.51
N TYR A 94 6.02 0.41 -5.80
CA TYR A 94 5.96 1.80 -6.22
C TYR A 94 4.53 2.26 -6.52
N ALA A 95 3.57 1.35 -6.58
CA ALA A 95 2.15 1.63 -6.76
C ALA A 95 1.66 2.73 -5.80
N ASN A 96 0.94 3.70 -6.36
CA ASN A 96 0.23 4.70 -5.56
C ASN A 96 -1.01 4.06 -4.90
N ILE A 97 -1.51 4.68 -3.84
CA ILE A 97 -2.65 4.15 -3.07
C ILE A 97 -3.93 4.80 -3.56
N GLY A 98 -4.90 3.97 -3.95
CA GLY A 98 -6.29 4.36 -4.14
C GLY A 98 -7.11 3.96 -2.93
N LEU A 99 -8.02 4.85 -2.49
CA LEU A 99 -8.99 4.58 -1.43
C LEU A 99 -10.38 4.51 -2.05
N ALA A 100 -11.09 3.39 -1.86
CA ALA A 100 -12.46 3.24 -2.34
C ALA A 100 -13.42 3.88 -1.34
N MET A 101 -13.50 5.21 -1.38
CA MET A 101 -14.41 6.01 -0.57
C MET A 101 -15.76 6.07 -1.28
N GLY A 102 -16.64 5.12 -0.97
CA GLY A 102 -18.00 5.03 -1.49
C GLY A 102 -18.76 3.96 -0.73
N ASN A 103 -19.95 4.28 -0.25
CA ASN A 103 -20.76 3.43 0.63
C ASN A 103 -20.91 2.00 0.08
N ARG A 104 -20.21 1.03 0.69
CA ARG A 104 -20.71 -0.36 0.77
C ARG A 104 -21.62 -0.55 1.98
N THR A 105 -22.25 0.53 2.46
CA THR A 105 -23.40 0.40 3.33
C THR A 105 -24.63 0.21 2.43
N PRO A 106 -25.42 -0.87 2.60
CA PRO A 106 -26.79 -0.83 2.13
C PRO A 106 -27.48 0.24 2.97
N TRP A 107 -27.65 1.44 2.41
CA TRP A 107 -28.54 2.46 2.94
C TRP A 107 -29.99 2.00 2.75
N ASN A 108 -30.41 0.94 3.44
CA ASN A 108 -31.80 0.54 3.73
C ASN A 108 -31.83 -0.79 4.51
N ARG A 109 -31.81 -0.70 5.84
CA ARG A 109 -32.40 -1.68 6.76
C ARG A 109 -33.09 -0.93 7.89
N HIS A 110 -34.18 -0.27 7.56
CA HIS A 110 -35.30 0.05 8.44
C HIS A 110 -36.58 -0.15 7.65
#